data_AF-A0A6L9QGG8-F1
#
_entry.id   AF-A0A6L9QGG8-F1
#
_cell.length_a   1.000
_cell.length_b   1.000
_cell.length_c   1.000
_cell.angle_alpha   90.00
_cell.angle_beta   90.00
_cell.angle_gamma   90.00
#
_symmetry.space_group_name_H-M   'P 1'
#
loop_
_entity.id
_entity.type
_entity.pdbx_description
1 polymer ?
#
loop_
_entity_poly.entity_id
_entity_poly.type
_entity_poly.pdbx_seq_one_letter_code
_entity_poly.pdbx_strand_id
1 'polypeptide(L)'
;MAHRDGTDELVVRARDGDGDAWARLVERHSALLWSIARSHGLNDADSGDVVQTTWLRLVERIDGLREPSAVGCWLATTARNESLRLVRRRSRDLPLVPAPRRPEPGPDRV
;
A
#
# COMPACT_ATOMS: atom_id res chain seq x y z
N MET A 1 -18.36 19.66 -21.70
CA MET A 1 -17.79 20.01 -20.38
C MET A 1 -17.97 18.80 -19.49
N ALA A 2 -16.89 18.09 -19.14
CA ALA A 2 -17.00 17.01 -18.16
C ALA A 2 -17.45 17.63 -16.82
N HIS A 3 -18.56 17.15 -16.26
CA HIS A 3 -18.91 17.47 -14.89
C HIS A 3 -17.71 17.02 -14.04
N ARG A 4 -17.16 17.93 -13.23
CA ARG A 4 -15.98 17.63 -12.41
C ARG A 4 -16.51 16.93 -11.17
N ASP A 5 -16.91 15.67 -11.33
CA ASP A 5 -17.59 14.91 -10.28
C ASP A 5 -16.77 14.96 -8.99
N GLY A 6 -17.47 15.27 -7.90
CA GLY A 6 -16.92 15.30 -6.55
C GLY A 6 -16.36 13.93 -6.20
N THR A 7 -15.29 13.88 -5.41
CA THR A 7 -14.74 12.58 -4.97
C THR A 7 -15.78 11.77 -4.19
N ASP A 8 -16.60 12.45 -3.39
CA ASP A 8 -17.75 11.91 -2.68
C ASP A 8 -18.81 11.33 -3.62
N GLU A 9 -19.18 12.06 -4.67
CA GLU A 9 -20.14 11.61 -5.69
C GLU A 9 -19.65 10.33 -6.41
N LEU A 10 -18.37 10.32 -6.81
CA LEU A 10 -17.76 9.15 -7.43
C LEU A 10 -17.78 7.94 -6.50
N VAL A 11 -17.53 8.12 -5.20
CA VAL A 11 -17.62 7.02 -4.22
C VAL A 11 -19.04 6.52 -4.07
N VAL A 12 -20.04 7.40 -4.00
CA VAL A 12 -21.44 6.99 -3.90
C VAL A 12 -21.85 6.16 -5.11
N ARG A 13 -21.58 6.64 -6.33
CA ARG A 13 -21.88 5.91 -7.56
C ARG A 13 -21.11 4.59 -7.66
N ALA A 14 -19.85 4.57 -7.26
CA ALA A 14 -19.03 3.37 -7.25
C ALA A 14 -19.57 2.27 -6.31
N ARG A 15 -20.23 2.63 -5.19
CA ARG A 15 -20.95 1.66 -4.33
C ARG A 15 -22.09 0.97 -5.05
N ASP A 16 -22.81 1.73 -5.87
CA ASP A 16 -23.94 1.23 -6.64
C ASP A 16 -23.51 0.42 -7.88
N GLY A 17 -22.20 0.17 -8.03
CA GLY A 17 -21.64 -0.62 -9.13
C GLY A 17 -21.33 0.17 -10.40
N ASP A 18 -21.34 1.51 -10.34
CA ASP A 18 -20.98 2.35 -11.49
C ASP A 18 -19.49 2.19 -11.85
N GLY A 19 -19.23 1.51 -12.96
CA GLY A 19 -17.89 1.25 -13.47
C GLY A 19 -17.14 2.51 -13.92
N ASP A 20 -17.84 3.53 -14.43
CA ASP A 20 -17.22 4.78 -14.84
C ASP A 20 -16.77 5.57 -13.60
N ALA A 21 -17.58 5.57 -12.54
CA ALA A 21 -17.21 6.18 -11.27
C ALA A 21 -15.96 5.51 -10.67
N TRP A 22 -15.90 4.17 -10.72
CA TRP A 22 -14.71 3.41 -10.35
C TRP A 22 -13.48 3.78 -11.18
N ALA A 23 -13.62 3.84 -12.51
CA ALA A 23 -12.52 4.21 -13.40
C ALA A 23 -11.97 5.61 -13.06
N ARG A 24 -12.85 6.57 -12.75
CA ARG A 24 -12.44 7.93 -12.34
C ARG A 24 -11.75 7.96 -10.99
N LEU A 25 -12.20 7.16 -10.01
CA LEU A 25 -11.50 7.03 -8.72
C LEU A 25 -10.08 6.48 -8.92
N VAL A 26 -9.95 5.43 -9.74
CA VAL A 26 -8.66 4.81 -10.07
C VAL A 26 -7.75 5.80 -10.78
N GLU A 27 -8.23 6.49 -11.82
CA GLU A 27 -7.49 7.51 -12.56
C GLU A 27 -6.98 8.62 -11.62
N ARG A 28 -7.84 9.12 -10.73
CA ARG A 28 -7.53 10.25 -9.84
C ARG A 28 -6.51 9.90 -8.76
N HIS A 29 -6.51 8.68 -8.23
CA HIS A 29 -5.70 8.33 -7.05
C HIS A 29 -4.52 7.41 -7.32
N SER A 30 -4.47 6.69 -8.45
CA SER A 30 -3.40 5.71 -8.70
C SER A 30 -2.00 6.33 -8.62
N ALA A 31 -1.78 7.51 -9.20
CA ALA A 31 -0.49 8.19 -9.15
C ALA A 31 -0.03 8.47 -7.70
N LEU A 32 -0.96 8.84 -6.82
CA LEU A 32 -0.69 9.04 -5.39
C LEU A 32 -0.28 7.72 -4.71
N LEU A 33 -0.99 6.63 -4.96
CA LEU A 33 -0.69 5.34 -4.33
C LEU A 33 0.67 4.80 -4.78
N TRP A 34 0.99 4.91 -6.06
CA TRP A 34 2.31 4.58 -6.60
C TRP A 34 3.41 5.44 -5.98
N SER A 35 3.19 6.74 -5.82
CA SER A 35 4.14 7.65 -5.18
C SER A 35 4.41 7.27 -3.72
N ILE A 36 3.36 6.96 -2.96
CA ILE A 36 3.48 6.51 -1.57
C ILE A 36 4.29 5.21 -1.50
N ALA A 37 3.93 4.19 -2.28
CA ALA A 37 4.63 2.90 -2.26
C ALA A 37 6.12 3.03 -2.59
N ARG A 38 6.44 3.80 -3.64
CA ARG A 38 7.83 4.07 -4.04
C ARG A 38 8.60 4.88 -3.00
N SER A 39 7.96 5.82 -2.31
CA SER A 39 8.59 6.59 -1.23
C SER A 39 9.06 5.71 -0.06
N HIS A 40 8.51 4.50 0.07
CA HIS A 40 8.95 3.48 1.04
C HIS A 40 10.09 2.58 0.52
N GLY A 41 10.68 2.89 -0.65
CA GLY A 41 11.80 2.15 -1.22
C GLY A 41 11.42 0.81 -1.85
N LEU A 42 10.14 0.60 -2.15
CA LEU A 42 9.65 -0.60 -2.82
C LEU A 42 10.03 -0.59 -4.30
N ASN A 43 10.33 -1.78 -4.85
CA ASN A 43 10.50 -1.95 -6.29
C ASN A 43 9.14 -1.87 -7.01
N ASP A 44 9.13 -1.89 -8.34
CA ASP A 44 7.87 -1.72 -9.10
C ASP A 44 6.86 -2.85 -8.87
N ALA A 45 7.32 -4.10 -8.74
CA ALA A 45 6.44 -5.25 -8.48
C ALA A 45 5.73 -5.11 -7.11
N ASP A 46 6.50 -4.88 -6.06
CA ASP A 46 5.97 -4.65 -4.71
C ASP A 46 5.08 -3.41 -4.62
N SER A 47 5.45 -2.36 -5.33
CA SER A 47 4.63 -1.15 -5.40
C SER A 47 3.30 -1.45 -6.07
N GLY A 48 3.30 -2.26 -7.13
CA GLY A 48 2.10 -2.79 -7.77
C GLY A 48 1.24 -3.59 -6.80
N ASP A 49 1.82 -4.50 -6.03
CA ASP A 49 1.11 -5.30 -5.03
C ASP A 49 0.46 -4.44 -3.95
N VAL A 50 1.16 -3.39 -3.47
CA VAL A 50 0.61 -2.42 -2.51
C VAL A 50 -0.57 -1.66 -3.10
N VAL A 51 -0.44 -1.15 -4.33
CA VAL A 51 -1.50 -0.41 -5.02
C VAL A 51 -2.72 -1.31 -5.23
N GLN A 52 -2.53 -2.52 -5.75
CA GLN A 52 -3.58 -3.50 -5.95
C GLN A 52 -4.28 -3.86 -4.64
N THR A 53 -3.52 -4.17 -3.59
CA THR A 53 -4.08 -4.50 -2.27
C THR A 53 -4.87 -3.34 -1.69
N THR A 54 -4.43 -2.10 -1.91
CA THR A 54 -5.14 -0.90 -1.47
C THR A 54 -6.49 -0.75 -2.18
N TRP A 55 -6.54 -1.00 -3.49
CA TRP A 55 -7.80 -1.00 -4.26
C TRP A 55 -8.75 -2.12 -3.84
N LEU A 56 -8.24 -3.35 -3.66
CA LEU A 56 -9.05 -4.47 -3.18
C LEU A 56 -9.69 -4.16 -1.82
N ARG A 57 -8.93 -3.56 -0.90
CA ARG A 57 -9.46 -3.11 0.39
C ARG A 57 -10.49 -2.00 0.28
N LEU A 58 -10.40 -1.14 -0.74
CA LEU A 58 -11.44 -0.15 -0.98
C LEU A 58 -12.72 -0.87 -1.41
N VAL A 59 -12.64 -1.77 -2.39
CA VAL A 59 -13.79 -2.57 -2.86
C VAL A 59 -14.50 -3.26 -1.69
N GLU A 60 -13.75 -3.91 -0.80
CA GLU A 60 -14.30 -4.60 0.38
C GLU A 60 -14.99 -3.68 1.40
N ARG A 61 -14.65 -2.38 1.41
CA ARG A 61 -15.06 -1.44 2.48
C ARG A 61 -15.86 -0.25 1.98
N ILE A 62 -16.03 -0.10 0.67
CA ILE A 62 -16.61 1.11 0.06
C ILE A 62 -18.04 1.34 0.58
N ASP A 63 -18.81 0.27 0.78
CA ASP A 63 -20.18 0.30 1.31
C ASP A 63 -20.25 0.80 2.76
N GLY A 64 -19.20 0.55 3.54
CA GLY A 64 -19.11 0.94 4.94
C GLY A 64 -18.48 2.31 5.18
N LEU A 65 -18.05 3.03 4.13
CA LEU A 65 -17.32 4.28 4.27
C LEU A 65 -18.29 5.42 4.66
N ARG A 66 -18.26 5.85 5.92
CA ARG A 66 -19.20 6.87 6.45
C ARG A 66 -19.03 8.25 5.82
N GLU A 67 -17.80 8.60 5.44
CA GLU A 67 -17.44 9.90 4.86
C GLU A 67 -16.82 9.68 3.47
N PRO A 68 -17.63 9.71 2.38
CA PRO A 68 -17.15 9.49 1.02
C PRO A 68 -16.03 10.46 0.59
N SER A 69 -16.08 11.72 1.05
CA SER A 69 -15.08 12.73 0.71
C SER A 69 -13.68 12.40 1.26
N ALA A 70 -13.60 11.60 2.32
CA ALA A 70 -12.36 11.19 2.97
C ALA A 70 -11.64 10.02 2.28
N VAL A 71 -12.18 9.46 1.19
CA VAL A 71 -11.60 8.27 0.52
C VAL A 71 -10.14 8.49 0.12
N GLY A 72 -9.77 9.69 -0.33
CA GLY A 72 -8.38 9.98 -0.72
C GLY A 72 -7.40 9.86 0.45
N CYS A 73 -7.78 10.38 1.63
CA CYS A 73 -6.99 10.25 2.85
C CYS A 73 -6.93 8.80 3.34
N TRP A 74 -8.06 8.10 3.25
CA TRP A 74 -8.15 6.68 3.61
C TRP A 74 -7.26 5.81 2.71
N LEU A 75 -7.27 6.06 1.40
CA LEU A 75 -6.42 5.37 0.42
C LEU A 75 -4.94 5.62 0.70
N ALA A 76 -4.54 6.88 0.94
CA ALA A 76 -3.16 7.23 1.27
C ALA A 76 -2.68 6.53 2.55
N THR A 77 -3.51 6.52 3.59
CA THR A 77 -3.21 5.85 4.87
C THR A 77 -3.09 4.34 4.68
N THR A 78 -3.98 3.74 3.89
CA THR A 78 -3.95 2.30 3.60
C THR A 78 -2.69 1.94 2.83
N ALA A 79 -2.37 2.63 1.73
CA ALA A 79 -1.15 2.39 0.94
C ALA A 79 0.12 2.52 1.79
N ARG A 80 0.20 3.52 2.67
CA ARG A 80 1.31 3.67 3.62
C ARG A 80 1.44 2.47 4.55
N ASN A 81 0.33 2.01 5.13
CA ASN A 81 0.33 0.87 6.05
C ASN A 81 0.71 -0.43 5.33
N GLU A 82 0.21 -0.65 4.12
CA GLU A 82 0.58 -1.80 3.28
C GLU A 82 2.07 -1.79 2.93
N SER A 83 2.59 -0.63 2.54
CA SER A 83 4.02 -0.45 2.24
C SER A 83 4.89 -0.78 3.44
N LEU A 84 4.57 -0.22 4.60
CA LEU A 84 5.30 -0.49 5.85
C LEU A 84 5.23 -1.97 6.25
N ARG A 85 4.08 -2.62 6.04
CA ARG A 85 3.93 -4.05 6.31
C ARG A 85 4.87 -4.88 5.43
N LEU A 86 4.96 -4.56 4.15
CA LEU A 86 5.80 -5.29 3.20
C LEU A 86 7.29 -5.09 3.50
N VAL A 87 7.71 -3.84 3.76
CA VAL A 87 9.09 -3.52 4.20
C VAL A 87 9.46 -4.33 5.45
N ARG A 88 8.60 -4.35 6.47
CA ARG A 88 8.83 -5.12 7.71
C ARG A 88 8.86 -6.64 7.49
N ARG A 89 8.13 -7.17 6.51
CA ARG A 89 8.19 -8.59 6.15
C ARG A 89 9.54 -8.91 5.53
N ARG A 90 9.97 -8.14 4.53
CA ARG A 90 11.28 -8.31 3.88
C ARG A 90 12.47 -8.23 4.83
N SER A 91 12.45 -7.30 5.79
CA SER A 91 13.52 -7.23 6.80
C SER A 91 13.63 -8.47 7.69
N ARG A 92 12.54 -9.23 7.88
CA ARG A 92 12.55 -10.49 8.63
C ARG A 92 12.95 -11.70 7.79
N ASP A 93 12.73 -11.63 6.47
CA ASP A 93 13.03 -12.71 5.54
C ASP A 93 14.49 -12.68 5.03
N LEU A 94 15.25 -11.62 5.34
CA LEU A 94 16.69 -11.63 5.08
C LEU A 94 17.36 -12.71 5.96
N PRO A 95 18.11 -13.66 5.37
CA PRO A 95 18.83 -14.65 6.16
C PRO A 95 19.76 -13.95 7.13
N LEU A 96 19.59 -14.25 8.42
CA LEU A 96 20.50 -13.81 9.47
C LEU A 96 21.87 -14.41 9.12
N VAL A 97 22.80 -13.60 8.58
CA VAL A 97 24.19 -14.04 8.44
C VAL A 97 24.68 -14.30 9.87
N PRO A 98 25.04 -15.55 10.23
CA PRO A 98 25.57 -15.81 11.55
C PRO A 98 26.78 -14.92 11.76
N ALA A 99 26.85 -14.20 12.88
CA ALA A 99 28.03 -13.43 13.22
C ALA A 99 29.27 -14.33 13.08
N PRO A 100 30.39 -13.85 12.51
CA PRO A 100 31.59 -14.65 12.39
C PRO A 100 31.92 -15.21 13.77
N ARG A 101 32.04 -16.54 13.87
CA ARG A 101 32.42 -17.20 15.12
C ARG A 101 33.72 -16.54 15.58
N ARG A 102 33.70 -15.94 16.77
CA ARG A 102 34.92 -15.44 17.40
C ARG A 102 35.90 -16.61 17.46
N PRO A 103 37.17 -16.45 17.06
CA PRO A 103 38.13 -17.54 17.20
C PRO A 103 38.17 -17.95 18.66
N GLU A 104 37.84 -19.23 18.91
CA GLU A 104 37.99 -19.85 20.23
C GLU A 104 39.43 -19.61 20.70
N PRO A 105 39.65 -19.17 21.95
CA PRO A 105 40.99 -19.09 22.48
C PRO A 105 41.63 -20.46 22.37
N GLY A 106 42.76 -20.53 21.66
CA GLY A 106 43.52 -21.77 21.50
C GLY A 106 43.87 -22.36 22.86
N PRO A 107 43.94 -23.69 23.00
CA PRO A 107 44.15 -24.32 24.30
C PRO A 107 45.42 -23.76 24.93
N ASP A 108 45.30 -23.29 26.18
CA ASP A 108 46.42 -22.83 26.99
C ASP A 108 47.47 -23.95 27.02
N ARG A 109 48.63 -23.66 26.43
CA ARG A 109 49.76 -24.58 26.48
C ARG A 109 50.35 -24.50 27.89
N VAL A 110 50.15 -25.58 28.64
CA VAL A 110 50.79 -25.88 29.94
C VAL A 110 52.29 -26.02 29.83
#